data_AF-A0A8T3UY81-F1
#
_entry.id   AF-A0A8T3UY81-F1
#
_cell.length_a   1.000
_cell.length_b   1.000
_cell.length_c   1.000
_cell.angle_alpha   90.00
_cell.angle_beta   90.00
_cell.angle_gamma   90.00
#
_symmetry.space_group_name_H-M   'P 1'
#
loop_
_entity.id
_entity.type
_entity.pdbx_description
1 polymer ?
#
loop_
_entity_poly.entity_id
_entity_poly.type
_entity_poly.pdbx_seq_one_letter_code
_entity_poly.pdbx_strand_id
1 'polypeptide(L)'
;QVESRYLYDPLGRRTGKRVWRRERDLTGWMSLSRKPEETWYGWDGDRLTTVQTQQTRIQTVYQPGSFTPLLRIETENGEQAKARHRSLAEVLQEDTGVTLPAELAVMLGRLERELR
;
A
#
# COMPACT_ATOMS: atom_id res chain seq x y z
N GLN A 1 12.19 -24.50 -2.56
CA GLN A 1 11.27 -24.33 -1.40
C GLN A 1 11.07 -22.84 -1.16
N VAL A 2 9.93 -22.44 -0.60
CA VAL A 2 9.67 -21.05 -0.20
C VAL A 2 9.33 -20.98 1.29
N GLU A 3 9.68 -19.87 1.93
CA GLU A 3 9.17 -19.49 3.24
C GLU A 3 8.21 -18.31 3.07
N SER A 4 7.09 -18.32 3.78
CA SER A 4 6.12 -17.22 3.76
C SER A 4 5.82 -16.75 5.17
N ARG A 5 5.74 -15.44 5.35
CA ARG A 5 5.28 -14.80 6.60
C ARG A 5 4.11 -13.87 6.29
N TYR A 6 3.18 -13.79 7.22
CA TYR A 6 1.93 -13.06 7.05
C TYR A 6 1.77 -12.06 8.20
N LEU A 7 1.23 -10.89 7.88
CA LEU A 7 0.87 -9.86 8.83
C LEU A 7 -0.65 -9.76 8.88
N TYR A 8 -1.18 -9.59 10.08
CA TYR A 8 -2.61 -9.49 10.34
C TYR A 8 -2.89 -8.29 11.24
N ASP A 9 -4.07 -7.70 11.08
CA ASP A 9 -4.59 -6.71 12.02
C ASP A 9 -5.31 -7.39 13.22
N PRO A 10 -5.73 -6.64 14.26
CA PRO A 10 -6.43 -7.21 15.41
C PRO A 10 -7.77 -7.90 15.09
N LEU A 11 -8.35 -7.65 13.91
CA LEU A 11 -9.57 -8.33 13.45
C LEU A 11 -9.26 -9.61 12.66
N GLY A 12 -7.97 -10.00 12.57
CA GLY A 12 -7.53 -11.22 11.89
C GLY A 12 -7.50 -11.09 10.36
N ARG A 13 -7.62 -9.88 9.81
CA ARG A 13 -7.54 -9.66 8.36
C ARG A 13 -6.08 -9.56 7.96
N ARG A 14 -5.71 -10.21 6.85
CA ARG A 14 -4.33 -10.17 6.34
C ARG A 14 -4.01 -8.78 5.82
N THR A 15 -2.99 -8.12 6.36
CA THR A 15 -2.51 -6.79 5.93
C THR A 15 -1.23 -6.88 5.11
N GLY A 16 -0.45 -7.95 5.27
CA GLY A 16 0.80 -8.15 4.54
C GLY A 16 1.14 -9.62 4.32
N LYS A 17 1.89 -9.89 3.26
CA LYS A 17 2.50 -11.18 2.94
C LYS A 17 3.93 -10.93 2.47
N ARG A 18 4.87 -11.71 2.99
CA ARG A 18 6.28 -11.72 2.57
C ARG A 18 6.67 -13.13 2.18
N VAL A 19 7.28 -13.30 1.01
CA VAL A 19 7.74 -14.59 0.50
C VAL A 19 9.22 -14.55 0.21
N TRP A 20 9.95 -15.50 0.79
CA TRP A 20 11.37 -15.72 0.54
C TRP A 20 11.54 -16.99 -0.28
N ARG A 21 12.40 -16.93 -1.30
CA ARG A 21 12.81 -18.11 -2.06
C ARG A 21 14.05 -18.70 -1.42
N ARG A 22 14.10 -20.03 -1.33
CA ARG A 22 15.31 -20.73 -0.88
C ARG A 22 16.24 -20.90 -2.08
N GLU A 23 17.41 -20.29 -2.00
CA GLU A 23 18.40 -20.20 -3.07
C GLU A 23 19.77 -20.64 -2.54
N ARG A 24 20.65 -21.04 -3.47
CA ARG A 24 22.04 -21.35 -3.13
C ARG A 24 22.84 -20.05 -3.15
N ASP A 25 23.49 -19.71 -2.04
CA ASP A 25 24.36 -18.54 -1.99
C ASP A 25 25.74 -18.81 -2.61
N LEU A 26 26.60 -17.78 -2.63
CA LEU A 26 27.95 -17.84 -3.18
C LEU A 26 28.87 -18.86 -2.48
N THR A 27 28.49 -19.32 -1.28
CA THR A 27 29.23 -20.33 -0.52
C THR A 27 28.67 -21.74 -0.71
N GLY A 28 27.62 -21.90 -1.52
CA GLY A 28 26.99 -23.18 -1.78
C GLY A 28 25.93 -23.59 -0.76
N TRP A 29 25.67 -22.75 0.25
CA TRP A 29 24.66 -23.00 1.28
C TRP A 29 23.26 -22.61 0.80
N MET A 30 22.25 -23.35 1.27
CA MET A 30 20.84 -23.04 1.00
C MET A 30 20.35 -21.98 2.00
N SER A 31 20.16 -20.75 1.55
CA SER A 31 19.66 -19.63 2.36
C SER A 31 18.40 -19.01 1.74
N LEU A 32 17.72 -18.16 2.52
CA LEU A 32 16.58 -17.38 2.02
C LEU A 32 17.09 -16.20 1.19
N SER A 33 16.34 -15.80 0.17
CA SER A 33 16.60 -14.59 -0.61
C SER A 33 16.78 -13.38 0.31
N ARG A 34 17.70 -12.45 -0.01
CA ARG A 34 17.96 -11.29 0.87
C ARG A 34 16.74 -10.37 1.03
N LYS A 35 15.95 -10.23 -0.04
CA LYS A 35 14.72 -9.45 -0.05
C LYS A 35 13.55 -10.39 -0.32
N PRO A 36 12.46 -10.29 0.46
CA PRO A 36 11.22 -10.99 0.14
C PRO A 36 10.48 -10.31 -1.01
N GLU A 37 9.67 -11.09 -1.71
CA GLU A 37 8.54 -10.56 -2.47
C GLU A 37 7.46 -10.15 -1.46
N GLU A 38 6.99 -8.90 -1.54
CA GLU A 38 5.99 -8.36 -0.62
C GLU A 38 4.65 -8.14 -1.32
N THR A 39 3.56 -8.40 -0.59
CA THR A 39 2.20 -8.01 -0.98
C THR A 39 1.48 -7.39 0.21
N TRP A 40 0.96 -6.19 0.03
CA TRP A 40 0.20 -5.44 1.00
C TRP A 40 -1.29 -5.46 0.66
N TYR A 41 -2.14 -5.48 1.68
CA TYR A 41 -3.57 -5.63 1.58
C TYR A 41 -4.26 -4.50 2.37
N GLY A 42 -5.01 -3.65 1.69
CA GLY A 42 -5.78 -2.55 2.27
C GLY A 42 -7.26 -2.91 2.39
N TRP A 43 -7.84 -2.61 3.54
CA TRP A 43 -9.22 -2.96 3.89
C TRP A 43 -10.07 -1.71 4.15
N ASP A 44 -11.34 -1.76 3.74
CA ASP A 44 -12.39 -0.83 4.13
C ASP A 44 -13.52 -1.62 4.80
N GLY A 45 -13.63 -1.51 6.13
CA GLY A 45 -14.39 -2.48 6.92
C GLY A 45 -13.93 -3.90 6.58
N ASP A 46 -14.86 -4.79 6.24
CA ASP A 46 -14.54 -6.18 5.89
C ASP A 46 -14.19 -6.40 4.41
N ARG A 47 -14.07 -5.32 3.63
CA ARG A 47 -13.82 -5.40 2.19
C ARG A 47 -12.36 -5.17 1.86
N LEU A 48 -11.76 -6.12 1.15
CA LEU A 48 -10.42 -5.94 0.59
C LEU A 48 -10.52 -4.98 -0.59
N THR A 49 -10.03 -3.75 -0.41
CA THR A 49 -10.13 -2.69 -1.42
C THR A 49 -8.82 -2.45 -2.15
N THR A 50 -7.68 -2.81 -1.57
CA THR A 50 -6.37 -2.62 -2.21
C THR A 50 -5.51 -3.86 -2.10
N VAL A 51 -4.88 -4.27 -3.19
CA VAL A 51 -3.78 -5.24 -3.20
C VAL A 51 -2.59 -4.57 -3.88
N GLN A 52 -1.44 -4.52 -3.20
CA GLN A 52 -0.26 -3.85 -3.72
C GLN A 52 0.94 -4.79 -3.65
N THR A 53 1.56 -5.02 -4.80
CA THR A 53 2.87 -5.67 -4.92
C THR A 53 3.94 -4.62 -5.14
N GLN A 54 5.19 -5.02 -5.37
CA GLN A 54 6.22 -4.09 -5.83
C GLN A 54 5.94 -3.51 -7.23
N GLN A 55 5.23 -4.25 -8.08
CA GLN A 55 5.05 -3.89 -9.49
C GLN A 55 3.69 -3.23 -9.74
N THR A 56 2.64 -3.67 -9.05
CA THR A 56 1.26 -3.29 -9.35
C THR A 56 0.47 -2.98 -8.11
N ARG A 57 -0.48 -2.06 -8.26
CA ARG A 57 -1.54 -1.76 -7.31
C ARG A 57 -2.88 -2.06 -7.97
N ILE A 58 -3.70 -2.85 -7.29
CA ILE A 58 -5.07 -3.14 -7.69
C ILE A 58 -5.98 -2.49 -6.65
N GLN A 59 -6.95 -1.70 -7.10
CA GLN A 59 -8.01 -1.14 -6.26
C GLN A 59 -9.37 -1.64 -6.73
N THR A 60 -10.22 -2.07 -5.79
CA THR A 60 -11.58 -2.52 -6.07
C THR A 60 -12.57 -1.62 -5.35
N VAL A 61 -13.48 -1.02 -6.11
CA VAL A 61 -14.60 -0.22 -5.61
C VAL A 61 -15.81 -1.13 -5.54
N TYR A 62 -16.47 -1.15 -4.40
CA TYR A 62 -17.68 -1.94 -4.15
C TYR A 62 -18.91 -1.06 -4.12
N GLN A 63 -20.08 -1.66 -4.35
CA GLN A 63 -21.35 -1.03 -4.02
C GLN A 63 -21.40 -0.67 -2.52
N PRO A 64 -22.05 0.46 -2.14
CA PRO A 64 -22.24 0.81 -0.73
C PRO A 64 -22.92 -0.33 0.05
N GLY A 65 -22.37 -0.71 1.20
CA GLY A 65 -22.92 -1.77 2.06
C GLY A 65 -22.93 -3.18 1.47
N SER A 66 -22.24 -3.41 0.35
CA SER A 66 -22.23 -4.69 -0.37
C SER A 66 -20.81 -5.14 -0.74
N PHE A 67 -20.66 -6.44 -1.01
CA PHE A 67 -19.46 -7.07 -1.56
C PHE A 67 -19.48 -7.15 -3.09
N THR A 68 -20.51 -6.62 -3.76
CA THR A 68 -20.57 -6.56 -5.23
C THR A 68 -19.55 -5.55 -5.76
N PRO A 69 -18.56 -5.97 -6.56
CA PRO A 69 -17.59 -5.05 -7.15
C PRO A 69 -18.25 -4.22 -8.27
N LEU A 70 -17.98 -2.92 -8.28
CA LEU A 70 -18.38 -1.99 -9.35
C LEU A 70 -17.24 -1.76 -10.34
N LEU A 71 -16.02 -1.60 -9.82
CA LEU A 71 -14.85 -1.26 -10.63
C LEU A 71 -13.59 -1.91 -10.05
N ARG A 72 -12.72 -2.39 -10.92
CA ARG A 72 -11.37 -2.85 -10.60
C ARG A 72 -10.36 -2.04 -11.41
N ILE A 73 -9.52 -1.29 -10.73
CA ILE A 73 -8.46 -0.47 -11.31
C ILE A 73 -7.14 -1.19 -11.05
N GLU A 74 -6.37 -1.42 -12.10
CA GLU A 74 -5.03 -2.00 -12.01
C GLU A 74 -4.03 -0.98 -12.56
N THR A 75 -3.06 -0.62 -11.73
CA THR A 75 -2.08 0.43 -12.04
C THR A 75 -0.69 -0.11 -11.78
N GLU A 76 0.20 0.04 -12.74
CA GLU A 76 1.61 -0.23 -12.53
C GLU A 76 2.21 0.84 -11.60
N ASN A 77 2.95 0.42 -10.58
CA ASN A 77 3.51 1.34 -9.59
C ASN A 77 4.47 2.37 -10.22
N GLY A 78 5.17 1.98 -11.29
CA GLY A 78 6.05 2.88 -12.06
C GLY A 78 5.31 4.02 -12.75
N GLU A 79 4.07 3.78 -13.21
CA GLU A 79 3.20 4.81 -13.78
C GLU A 79 2.55 5.66 -12.67
N GLN A 80 2.19 5.06 -11.54
CA GLN A 80 1.69 5.80 -10.37
C GLN A 80 2.72 6.82 -9.86
N ALA A 81 4.01 6.46 -9.82
CA ALA A 81 5.07 7.35 -9.36
C ALA A 81 5.28 8.58 -10.26
N LYS A 82 4.82 8.52 -11.52
CA LYS A 82 4.87 9.64 -12.47
C LYS A 82 3.66 10.56 -12.35
N ALA A 83 2.57 10.09 -11.76
CA ALA A 83 1.37 10.89 -11.57
C ALA A 83 1.63 12.02 -10.55
N ARG A 84 1.07 13.21 -10.78
CA ARG A 84 1.12 14.29 -9.80
C ARG A 84 0.39 13.85 -8.54
N HIS A 85 1.13 13.70 -7.44
CA HIS A 85 0.54 13.51 -6.12
C HIS A 85 0.16 14.87 -5.54
N ARG A 86 -1.11 15.02 -5.15
CA ARG A 86 -1.55 16.14 -4.29
C ARG A 86 -1.08 15.85 -2.87
N SER A 87 -0.42 16.81 -2.25
CA SER A 87 0.01 16.77 -0.86
C SER A 87 -1.20 16.73 0.09
N LEU A 88 -0.98 16.24 1.31
CA LEU A 88 -2.01 16.24 2.35
C LEU A 88 -2.58 17.65 2.61
N ALA A 89 -1.72 18.67 2.58
CA ALA A 89 -2.14 20.06 2.71
C ALA A 89 -3.02 20.52 1.54
N GLU A 90 -2.67 20.19 0.29
CA GLU A 90 -3.50 20.51 -0.89
C GLU A 90 -4.88 19.86 -0.78
N VAL A 91 -4.96 18.58 -0.41
CA VAL A 91 -6.24 17.86 -0.27
C VAL A 91 -7.12 18.50 0.79
N LEU A 92 -6.58 18.81 1.96
CA LEU A 92 -7.35 19.42 3.05
C LEU A 92 -7.84 20.84 2.70
N GLN A 93 -7.04 21.64 1.99
CA GLN A 93 -7.46 22.97 1.54
C GLN A 93 -8.60 22.88 0.52
N GLU A 94 -8.54 21.92 -0.40
CA GLU A 94 -9.58 21.69 -1.40
C GLU A 94 -10.90 21.21 -0.76
N ASP A 95 -10.82 20.27 0.19
CA ASP A 95 -12.01 19.73 0.87
C ASP A 95 -12.68 20.74 1.82
N THR A 96 -11.89 21.58 2.49
CA THR A 96 -12.41 22.55 3.48
C THR A 96 -12.68 23.94 2.89
N GLY A 97 -12.09 24.26 1.74
CA GLY A 97 -12.09 25.61 1.17
C GLY A 97 -11.27 26.64 1.97
N VAL A 98 -10.52 26.20 2.99
CA VAL A 98 -9.74 27.08 3.88
C VAL A 98 -8.27 27.04 3.51
N THR A 99 -7.65 28.21 3.35
CA THR A 99 -6.19 28.30 3.20
C THR A 99 -5.50 27.98 4.52
N LEU A 100 -4.68 26.94 4.56
CA LEU A 100 -3.95 26.55 5.76
C LEU A 100 -2.81 27.55 6.05
N PRO A 101 -2.57 27.91 7.32
CA PRO A 101 -1.37 28.62 7.72
C PRO A 101 -0.08 27.88 7.31
N ALA A 102 0.97 28.63 7.00
CA ALA A 102 2.23 28.08 6.47
C ALA A 102 2.86 27.01 7.39
N GLU A 103 2.82 27.24 8.71
CA GLU A 103 3.36 26.30 9.70
C GLU A 103 2.64 24.95 9.66
N LEU A 104 1.30 24.97 9.57
CA LEU A 104 0.49 23.75 9.49
C LEU A 104 0.72 23.00 8.17
N ALA A 105 0.86 23.72 7.06
CA ALA A 105 1.20 23.12 5.77
C ALA A 105 2.57 22.40 5.82
N VAL A 106 3.56 22.99 6.50
CA VAL A 106 4.88 22.37 6.71
C VAL A 106 4.77 21.13 7.60
N MET A 107 3.99 21.19 8.67
CA MET A 107 3.76 20.03 9.56
C MET A 107 3.10 18.87 8.81
N LEU A 108 2.08 19.15 7.98
CA LEU A 108 1.45 18.14 7.14
C LEU A 108 2.41 17.54 6.11
N GLY A 109 3.27 18.36 5.51
CA GLY A 109 4.32 17.88 4.61
C GLY A 109 5.41 17.04 5.31
N ARG A 110 5.64 17.25 6.61
CA ARG A 110 6.49 16.37 7.42
C ARG A 110 5.79 15.05 7.71
N LEU A 111 4.54 15.11 8.18
CA LEU A 111 3.73 13.93 8.45
C LEU A 111 3.60 13.04 7.23
N GLU A 112 3.33 13.61 6.06
CA GLU A 112 3.22 12.86 4.81
C GLU A 112 4.52 12.10 4.46
N ARG A 113 5.70 12.68 4.78
CA ARG A 113 6.99 11.99 4.58
C ARG A 113 7.24 10.90 5.61
N GLU A 114 6.78 11.06 6.85
CA GLU A 114 6.91 10.03 7.88
C GLU A 114 6.00 8.82 7.63
N LEU A 115 4.90 9.01 6.88
CA LEU A 115 3.96 7.95 6.51
C LEU A 115 4.33 7.20 5.22
N ARG A 116 5.28 7.71 4.42
CA ARG A 116 5.75 7.08 3.17
C ARG A 116 6.94 6.16 3.40
#